data_AF-A0A913Z353-F1
#
_entry.id   AF-A0A913Z353-F1
#
_cell.length_a   1.000
_cell.length_b   1.000
_cell.length_c   1.000
_cell.angle_alpha   90.00
_cell.angle_beta   90.00
_cell.angle_gamma   90.00
#
_symmetry.space_group_name_H-M   'P 1'
#
loop_
_entity.id
_entity.type
_entity.pdbx_description
1 polymer ?
#
loop_
_entity_poly.entity_id
_entity_poly.type
_entity_poly.pdbx_seq_one_letter_code
_entity_poly.pdbx_strand_id
1 'polypeptide(L)'
;MVWLKRRRVLVLASIFILTWLVIIIYTPSPSGSQKNANHGAKRGASQQKPPQSGSRRSGKLPRIRIVDVDENPSIDKEEQKIETQLRDASQDFSDNKNLTFSKIKILDGENGDSKALLNIELDLIPHALPEGVRTQGAIWNLAGSWVNSKQITPADNPDLGMVLNAMANRPIVKADIGYKGTQLKARLELSGGQWVVFKPGRYTRDHVIDGTPYAGYDRHTGEIAAFHLDRVLGFHRAPIVVGRRINLRTEIKPVASQSLLNTFLNRGNQTCFYGKCYYCKPEEPACADEHDMMEGSLTLWLPRDKKLKKWHHLWSRTYRDNKKAQWEHDNNYCQGVLEKYPLEKHRHIMDILDTAAFDYLIGNADRHQYETFEADGDQAMLLLMDSAKSFGNPHHDERSILAPLYQCCKKN
;
A
#
# COMPACT_ATOMS: atom_id res chain seq x y z
N MET A 1 8.62 -7.85 -28.49
CA MET A 1 8.73 -8.83 -27.40
C MET A 1 10.21 -9.07 -27.16
N VAL A 2 10.81 -8.28 -26.25
CA VAL A 2 12.23 -8.42 -25.91
C VAL A 2 12.32 -9.44 -24.78
N TRP A 3 12.99 -10.55 -25.06
CA TRP A 3 13.33 -11.57 -24.07
C TRP A 3 14.12 -10.91 -22.92
N LEU A 4 13.54 -10.80 -21.73
CA LEU A 4 14.31 -10.54 -20.52
C LEU A 4 15.20 -11.76 -20.27
N LYS A 5 16.51 -11.60 -20.51
CA LYS A 5 17.51 -12.60 -20.16
C LYS A 5 17.41 -12.91 -18.65
N ARG A 6 17.46 -14.20 -18.29
CA ARG A 6 17.40 -14.75 -16.91
C ARG A 6 18.17 -13.97 -15.83
N ARG A 7 19.27 -13.29 -16.18
CA ARG A 7 20.03 -12.44 -15.25
C ARG A 7 19.27 -11.20 -14.75
N ARG A 8 18.37 -10.61 -15.56
CA ARG A 8 17.58 -9.43 -15.17
C ARG A 8 16.45 -9.77 -14.19
N VAL A 9 15.92 -10.99 -14.26
CA VAL A 9 14.89 -11.48 -13.33
C VAL A 9 15.50 -11.75 -11.95
N LEU A 10 16.73 -12.26 -11.89
CA LEU A 10 17.45 -12.46 -10.63
C LEU A 10 17.79 -11.14 -9.93
N VAL A 11 18.25 -10.12 -10.66
CA VAL A 11 18.56 -8.80 -10.08
C VAL A 11 17.31 -8.10 -9.54
N LEU A 12 16.17 -8.17 -10.24
CA LEU A 12 14.91 -7.64 -9.73
C LEU A 12 14.46 -8.39 -8.47
N ALA A 13 14.54 -9.72 -8.45
CA ALA A 13 14.20 -10.53 -7.28
C ALA A 13 15.09 -10.21 -6.06
N SER A 14 16.39 -10.00 -6.25
CA SER A 14 17.32 -9.61 -5.17
C SER A 14 17.02 -8.23 -4.60
N ILE A 15 16.61 -7.26 -5.43
CA ILE A 15 16.21 -5.90 -4.99
C ILE A 15 14.87 -5.94 -4.23
N PHE A 16 13.94 -6.82 -4.64
CA PHE A 16 12.70 -7.07 -3.89
C PHE A 16 12.96 -7.72 -2.52
N ILE A 17 13.96 -8.58 -2.40
CA ILE A 17 14.35 -9.21 -1.13
C ILE A 17 14.99 -8.19 -0.17
N LEU A 18 15.88 -7.31 -0.67
CA LEU A 18 16.50 -6.22 0.12
C LEU A 18 15.48 -5.19 0.63
N THR A 19 14.48 -4.84 -0.18
CA THR A 19 13.39 -3.94 0.24
C THR A 19 12.45 -4.59 1.25
N TRP A 20 12.23 -5.91 1.17
CA TRP A 20 11.44 -6.67 2.15
C TRP A 20 12.16 -6.84 3.50
N LEU A 21 13.48 -7.03 3.52
CA LEU A 21 14.27 -7.18 4.75
C LEU A 21 14.29 -5.90 5.59
N VAL A 22 14.36 -4.72 4.96
CA VAL A 22 14.27 -3.43 5.68
C VAL A 22 12.89 -3.21 6.30
N ILE A 23 11.81 -3.65 5.62
CA ILE A 23 10.44 -3.58 6.17
C ILE A 23 10.30 -4.48 7.42
N ILE A 24 10.97 -5.64 7.45
CA ILE A 24 10.95 -6.55 8.59
C ILE A 24 11.75 -5.98 9.78
N ILE A 25 12.90 -5.33 9.54
CA ILE A 25 13.77 -4.77 10.61
C ILE A 25 13.10 -3.60 11.35
N TYR A 26 12.23 -2.83 10.69
CA TYR A 26 11.44 -1.75 11.33
C TYR A 26 10.11 -2.21 11.94
N THR A 27 9.80 -3.52 11.93
CA THR A 27 8.66 -4.10 12.64
C THR A 27 9.14 -5.08 13.72
N PRO A 28 8.80 -4.89 15.02
CA PRO A 28 9.21 -5.85 16.04
C PRO A 28 8.49 -7.19 15.83
N SER A 29 9.26 -8.26 15.61
CA SER A 29 8.76 -9.64 15.58
C SER A 29 8.41 -10.13 17.00
N PRO A 30 7.32 -10.88 17.21
CA PRO A 30 6.98 -11.43 18.51
C PRO A 30 7.86 -12.65 18.83
N SER A 31 8.40 -12.68 20.05
CA SER A 31 9.11 -13.82 20.61
C SER A 31 8.16 -15.00 20.80
N GLY A 32 8.34 -16.04 19.98
CA GLY A 32 7.63 -17.31 20.11
C GLY A 32 8.12 -18.12 21.31
N SER A 33 7.34 -18.13 22.40
CA SER A 33 7.44 -19.15 23.45
C SER A 33 6.53 -20.33 23.09
N GLN A 34 7.09 -21.39 22.52
CA GLN A 34 6.44 -22.71 22.50
C GLN A 34 6.28 -23.22 23.94
N LYS A 35 5.03 -23.41 24.37
CA LYS A 35 4.71 -24.37 25.43
C LYS A 35 3.58 -25.29 24.97
N ASN A 36 3.92 -26.58 24.91
CA ASN A 36 3.02 -27.70 24.74
C ASN A 36 1.94 -27.70 25.83
N ALA A 37 0.68 -27.83 25.44
CA ALA A 37 -0.39 -28.30 26.32
C ALA A 37 -1.37 -29.16 25.51
N ASN A 38 -1.23 -30.47 25.69
CA ASN A 38 -2.27 -31.45 25.42
C ASN A 38 -3.48 -31.16 26.31
N HIS A 39 -4.66 -30.97 25.72
CA HIS A 39 -5.90 -31.41 26.35
C HIS A 39 -6.99 -31.65 25.31
N GLY A 40 -7.52 -32.87 25.30
CA GLY A 40 -8.70 -33.23 24.55
C GLY A 40 -9.97 -32.79 25.26
N ALA A 41 -10.99 -32.44 24.48
CA ALA A 41 -12.38 -32.53 24.90
C ALA A 41 -13.28 -32.73 23.69
N LYS A 42 -14.29 -33.56 23.91
CA LYS A 42 -15.22 -34.14 22.95
C LYS A 42 -16.39 -33.20 22.63
N ARG A 43 -16.98 -33.45 21.45
CA ARG A 43 -18.41 -33.39 21.06
C ARG A 43 -19.05 -32.01 20.79
N GLY A 44 -19.75 -31.96 19.65
CA GLY A 44 -20.76 -30.96 19.33
C GLY A 44 -21.01 -30.78 17.83
N ALA A 45 -21.41 -31.85 17.13
CA ALA A 45 -21.75 -31.80 15.71
C ALA A 45 -23.09 -31.09 15.47
N SER A 46 -23.14 -30.21 14.47
CA SER A 46 -24.32 -30.00 13.64
C SER A 46 -23.85 -29.87 12.19
N GLN A 47 -24.20 -30.90 11.40
CA GLN A 47 -23.85 -31.06 10.00
C GLN A 47 -24.88 -30.35 9.11
N GLN A 48 -24.43 -29.63 8.10
CA GLN A 48 -25.18 -29.48 6.85
C GLN A 48 -24.30 -29.97 5.69
N LYS A 49 -24.77 -31.03 5.03
CA LYS A 49 -24.17 -31.68 3.86
C LYS A 49 -24.37 -30.82 2.60
N PRO A 50 -23.38 -30.74 1.69
CA PRO A 50 -23.60 -30.37 0.29
C PRO A 50 -23.93 -31.62 -0.57
N PRO A 51 -24.63 -31.45 -1.72
CA PRO A 51 -25.07 -32.57 -2.55
C PRO A 51 -23.93 -33.14 -3.42
N GLN A 52 -23.97 -34.46 -3.64
CA GLN A 52 -23.08 -35.22 -4.53
C GLN A 52 -23.69 -35.43 -5.92
N SER A 53 -22.89 -35.25 -6.98
CA SER A 53 -22.63 -36.21 -8.08
C SER A 53 -21.80 -35.50 -9.17
N GLY A 54 -20.87 -36.10 -9.91
CA GLY A 54 -20.56 -37.51 -10.07
C GLY A 54 -19.14 -37.79 -10.62
N SER A 55 -18.90 -39.08 -10.80
CA SER A 55 -17.64 -39.77 -11.04
C SER A 55 -16.93 -39.39 -12.37
N ARG A 56 -15.61 -39.15 -12.31
CA ARG A 56 -14.68 -39.44 -13.42
C ARG A 56 -13.31 -39.96 -12.92
N ARG A 57 -13.04 -41.21 -13.34
CA ARG A 57 -11.81 -41.99 -13.51
C ARG A 57 -10.46 -41.41 -13.03
N SER A 58 -9.77 -42.22 -12.22
CA SER A 58 -8.38 -42.07 -11.80
C SER A 58 -7.38 -42.27 -12.94
N GLY A 59 -6.61 -41.24 -13.27
CA GLY A 59 -5.34 -41.34 -13.99
C GLY A 59 -4.18 -41.05 -13.02
N LYS A 60 -3.18 -41.93 -12.97
CA LYS A 60 -1.95 -41.75 -12.15
C LYS A 60 -1.14 -40.55 -12.69
N LEU A 61 -0.85 -39.57 -11.83
CA LEU A 61 0.15 -38.52 -12.08
C LEU A 61 1.56 -39.03 -11.71
N PRO A 62 2.61 -38.70 -12.47
CA PRO A 62 3.97 -39.12 -12.15
C PRO A 62 4.54 -38.34 -10.96
N ARG A 63 5.30 -39.06 -10.13
CA ARG A 63 5.96 -38.58 -8.91
C ARG A 63 7.17 -37.72 -9.29
N ILE A 64 7.10 -36.40 -9.11
CA ILE A 64 8.25 -35.50 -9.27
C ILE A 64 9.05 -35.51 -7.97
N ARG A 65 10.34 -35.90 -8.04
CA ARG A 65 11.30 -35.71 -6.94
C ARG A 65 11.66 -34.23 -6.87
N ILE A 66 11.43 -33.61 -5.72
CA ILE A 66 12.06 -32.34 -5.36
C ILE A 66 13.51 -32.67 -5.06
N VAL A 67 14.43 -32.02 -5.77
CA VAL A 67 15.86 -32.03 -5.45
C VAL A 67 16.06 -30.84 -4.53
N ASP A 68 16.57 -31.09 -3.32
CA ASP A 68 16.95 -30.04 -2.38
C ASP A 68 17.98 -29.12 -3.05
N VAL A 69 17.72 -27.81 -2.98
CA VAL A 69 18.67 -26.80 -3.46
C VAL A 69 19.64 -26.56 -2.32
N ASP A 70 20.90 -26.97 -2.51
CA ASP A 70 21.97 -26.77 -1.53
C ASP A 70 22.07 -25.29 -1.11
N GLU A 71 22.02 -25.05 0.21
CA GLU A 71 22.32 -23.77 0.84
C GLU A 71 23.76 -23.35 0.48
N ASN A 72 23.93 -22.12 0.01
CA ASN A 72 25.23 -21.61 -0.44
C ASN A 72 25.89 -20.77 0.68
N PRO A 73 26.87 -21.30 1.44
CA PRO A 73 27.44 -20.67 2.64
C PRO A 73 28.24 -19.38 2.39
N SER A 74 28.39 -18.95 1.13
CA SER A 74 29.00 -17.66 0.80
C SER A 74 28.04 -16.48 0.98
N ILE A 75 26.73 -16.72 0.84
CA ILE A 75 25.70 -15.66 0.89
C ILE A 75 25.46 -15.23 2.35
N ASP A 76 25.38 -16.18 3.29
CA ASP A 76 25.21 -15.91 4.72
C ASP A 76 26.31 -15.03 5.32
N LYS A 77 27.55 -15.17 4.85
CA LYS A 77 28.69 -14.38 5.36
C LYS A 77 28.65 -12.93 4.87
N GLU A 78 28.08 -12.69 3.70
CA GLU A 78 27.96 -11.36 3.13
C GLU A 78 26.75 -10.63 3.74
N GLU A 79 25.66 -11.35 3.98
CA GLU A 79 24.46 -10.86 4.67
C GLU A 79 24.75 -10.49 6.14
N GLN A 80 25.45 -11.35 6.88
CA GLN A 80 25.90 -11.04 8.26
C GLN A 80 26.84 -9.83 8.33
N LYS A 81 27.67 -9.63 7.29
CA LYS A 81 28.57 -8.48 7.21
C LYS A 81 27.81 -7.17 6.97
N ILE A 82 26.77 -7.21 6.14
CA ILE A 82 25.90 -6.05 5.88
C ILE A 82 25.04 -5.73 7.11
N GLU A 83 24.48 -6.74 7.80
CA GLU A 83 23.72 -6.54 9.03
C GLU A 83 24.58 -5.92 10.15
N THR A 84 25.84 -6.35 10.27
CA THR A 84 26.76 -5.78 11.26
C THR A 84 27.09 -4.32 10.92
N GLN A 85 27.34 -4.00 9.65
CA GLN A 85 27.61 -2.64 9.20
C GLN A 85 26.40 -1.69 9.37
N LEU A 86 25.18 -2.19 9.18
CA LEU A 86 23.95 -1.42 9.40
C LEU A 86 23.66 -1.20 10.89
N ARG A 87 23.96 -2.19 11.75
CA ARG A 87 23.88 -2.03 13.21
C ARG A 87 24.88 -1.01 13.72
N ASP A 88 26.14 -1.09 13.28
CA ASP A 88 27.19 -0.16 13.70
C ASP A 88 26.87 1.28 13.25
N ALA A 89 26.33 1.46 12.03
CA ALA A 89 25.88 2.76 11.53
C ALA A 89 24.66 3.32 12.27
N SER A 90 23.74 2.45 12.72
CA SER A 90 22.61 2.85 13.57
C SER A 90 23.04 3.22 14.99
N GLN A 91 24.11 2.60 15.50
CA GLN A 91 24.68 2.90 16.82
C GLN A 91 25.42 4.25 16.79
N ASP A 92 26.20 4.52 15.74
CA ASP A 92 26.91 5.79 15.52
C ASP A 92 25.96 6.99 15.32
N PHE A 93 24.75 6.77 14.76
CA PHE A 93 23.73 7.81 14.64
C PHE A 93 23.12 8.23 15.98
N SER A 94 23.10 7.33 16.97
CA SER A 94 22.59 7.64 18.31
C SER A 94 23.58 8.50 19.12
N ASP A 95 24.88 8.41 18.83
CA ASP A 95 25.93 8.95 19.70
C ASP A 95 26.69 10.17 19.15
N ASN A 96 26.51 10.59 17.89
CA ASN A 96 27.19 11.79 17.37
C ASN A 96 26.36 12.67 16.42
N LYS A 97 26.09 13.91 16.87
CA LYS A 97 25.73 15.04 15.99
C LYS A 97 26.99 15.46 15.23
N ASN A 98 27.04 15.17 13.92
CA ASN A 98 28.01 15.63 12.91
C ASN A 98 28.85 14.50 12.28
N LEU A 99 28.22 13.59 11.55
CA LEU A 99 28.92 12.77 10.57
C LEU A 99 28.86 13.42 9.19
N THR A 100 30.03 13.85 8.70
CA THR A 100 30.24 14.27 7.31
C THR A 100 30.33 13.03 6.44
N PHE A 101 29.39 12.85 5.52
CA PHE A 101 29.10 11.63 4.75
C PHE A 101 30.14 11.22 3.67
N SER A 102 31.43 11.48 3.88
CA SER A 102 32.45 11.26 2.82
C SER A 102 32.94 9.81 2.68
N LYS A 103 32.35 8.80 3.35
CA LYS A 103 32.95 7.45 3.42
C LYS A 103 32.05 6.24 3.15
N ILE A 104 30.83 6.40 2.65
CA ILE A 104 30.06 5.25 2.16
C ILE A 104 30.42 5.01 0.68
N LYS A 105 31.23 3.98 0.42
CA LYS A 105 31.56 3.50 -0.93
C LYS A 105 30.67 2.30 -1.24
N ILE A 106 29.53 2.52 -1.89
CA ILE A 106 28.65 1.46 -2.40
C ILE A 106 29.07 1.15 -3.84
N LEU A 107 29.13 -0.14 -4.17
CA LEU A 107 29.57 -0.64 -5.48
C LEU A 107 28.71 -0.04 -6.59
N ASP A 108 29.34 0.79 -7.43
CA ASP A 108 28.74 1.40 -8.61
C ASP A 108 28.20 0.32 -9.55
N GLY A 109 26.88 0.18 -9.60
CA GLY A 109 26.21 -0.40 -10.77
C GLY A 109 26.41 0.56 -11.94
N GLU A 110 27.03 0.10 -13.02
CA GLU A 110 27.24 0.91 -14.21
C GLU A 110 25.92 1.51 -14.72
N ASN A 111 25.86 2.85 -14.66
CA ASN A 111 24.87 3.78 -15.24
C ASN A 111 23.65 4.14 -14.38
N GLY A 112 23.61 5.41 -13.92
CA GLY A 112 22.41 6.24 -13.67
C GLY A 112 21.42 5.81 -12.58
N ASP A 113 20.96 4.57 -12.62
CA ASP A 113 19.82 4.05 -11.87
C ASP A 113 20.14 3.86 -10.38
N SER A 114 21.38 3.46 -10.03
CA SER A 114 21.81 3.33 -8.63
C SER A 114 21.83 4.68 -7.89
N LYS A 115 22.13 5.78 -8.59
CA LYS A 115 22.13 7.12 -8.01
C LYS A 115 20.70 7.63 -7.77
N ALA A 116 19.78 7.33 -8.68
CA ALA A 116 18.37 7.68 -8.53
C ALA A 116 17.73 6.94 -7.34
N LEU A 117 18.01 5.64 -7.18
CA LEU A 117 17.52 4.88 -6.01
C LEU A 117 18.12 5.39 -4.69
N LEU A 118 19.42 5.72 -4.67
CA LEU A 118 20.06 6.32 -3.49
C LEU A 118 19.39 7.64 -3.08
N ASN A 119 19.03 8.50 -4.05
CA ASN A 119 18.31 9.74 -3.75
C ASN A 119 16.93 9.48 -3.14
N ILE A 120 16.18 8.49 -3.64
CA ILE A 120 14.85 8.13 -3.12
C ILE A 120 14.91 7.65 -1.68
N GLU A 121 15.97 6.94 -1.29
CA GLU A 121 16.23 6.51 0.09
C GLU A 121 16.64 7.66 0.99
N LEU A 122 17.50 8.57 0.50
CA LEU A 122 17.91 9.77 1.25
C LEU A 122 16.72 10.67 1.61
N ASP A 123 15.72 10.78 0.72
CA ASP A 123 14.47 11.49 0.98
C ASP A 123 13.70 10.94 2.19
N LEU A 124 13.92 9.68 2.59
CA LEU A 124 13.22 9.07 3.73
C LEU A 124 13.88 9.38 5.07
N ILE A 125 15.12 9.89 5.07
CA ILE A 125 15.86 10.16 6.30
C ILE A 125 15.36 11.48 6.91
N PRO A 126 14.75 11.47 8.11
CA PRO A 126 14.35 12.71 8.76
C PRO A 126 15.61 13.47 9.19
N HIS A 127 15.62 14.77 8.92
CA HIS A 127 16.66 15.68 9.39
C HIS A 127 16.06 16.79 10.27
N ALA A 128 16.93 17.59 10.89
CA ALA A 128 16.49 18.66 11.79
C ALA A 128 15.66 19.71 11.03
N LEU A 129 14.48 20.03 11.56
CA LEU A 129 13.63 21.11 11.02
C LEU A 129 14.41 22.43 11.00
N PRO A 130 14.50 23.11 9.84
CA PRO A 130 15.03 24.47 9.79
C PRO A 130 14.31 25.36 10.81
N GLU A 131 15.00 26.34 11.38
CA GLU A 131 14.48 27.13 12.49
C GLU A 131 13.11 27.77 12.22
N GLY A 132 12.82 28.11 10.95
CA GLY A 132 11.54 28.70 10.49
C GLY A 132 10.37 27.73 10.30
N VAL A 133 10.59 26.41 10.35
CA VAL A 133 9.55 25.37 10.20
C VAL A 133 9.15 24.78 11.57
N ARG A 134 9.62 25.38 12.68
CA ARG A 134 9.39 24.89 14.05
C ARG A 134 7.97 25.14 14.59
N THR A 135 7.12 25.87 13.87
CA THR A 135 5.70 25.97 14.26
C THR A 135 4.98 24.66 13.95
N GLN A 136 4.01 24.28 14.80
CA GLN A 136 3.30 23.00 14.62
C GLN A 136 2.67 22.85 13.22
N GLY A 137 2.24 23.92 12.55
CA GLY A 137 1.61 23.83 11.22
C GLY A 137 2.57 23.83 10.02
N ALA A 138 3.82 24.29 10.16
CA ALA A 138 4.66 24.61 9.01
C ALA A 138 5.03 23.40 8.14
N ILE A 139 5.26 22.23 8.73
CA ILE A 139 5.56 20.99 7.99
C ILE A 139 4.39 20.54 7.10
N TRP A 140 3.16 20.84 7.48
CA TRP A 140 1.96 20.54 6.69
C TRP A 140 1.81 21.49 5.51
N ASN A 141 2.12 22.77 5.72
CA ASN A 141 2.17 23.76 4.65
C ASN A 141 3.27 23.44 3.63
N LEU A 142 4.43 22.93 4.10
CA LEU A 142 5.50 22.45 3.24
C LEU A 142 5.02 21.28 2.37
N ALA A 143 4.44 20.24 2.98
CA ALA A 143 3.90 19.10 2.23
C ALA A 143 2.82 19.55 1.21
N GLY A 144 1.97 20.50 1.61
CA GLY A 144 0.92 21.04 0.75
C GLY A 144 1.44 21.86 -0.44
N SER A 145 2.59 22.54 -0.29
CA SER A 145 3.17 23.37 -1.36
C SER A 145 3.73 22.55 -2.53
N TRP A 146 4.04 21.27 -2.29
CA TRP A 146 4.49 20.34 -3.34
C TRP A 146 3.39 19.98 -4.34
N VAL A 147 2.13 20.05 -3.90
CA VAL A 147 0.97 19.53 -4.63
C VAL A 147 0.56 20.46 -5.77
N ASN A 148 0.64 19.94 -6.99
CA ASN A 148 0.17 20.60 -8.20
C ASN A 148 -0.39 19.58 -9.20
N SER A 149 -0.82 20.06 -10.36
CA SER A 149 -1.52 19.29 -11.39
C SER A 149 -0.70 18.14 -11.99
N LYS A 150 0.60 18.08 -11.71
CA LYS A 150 1.55 17.10 -12.26
C LYS A 150 2.26 16.25 -11.20
N GLN A 151 2.11 16.56 -9.91
CA GLN A 151 2.75 15.79 -8.83
C GLN A 151 2.09 16.04 -7.47
N ILE A 152 2.17 15.04 -6.58
CA ILE A 152 1.88 15.17 -5.15
C ILE A 152 3.17 15.38 -4.37
N THR A 153 4.21 14.59 -4.66
CA THR A 153 5.55 14.71 -4.07
C THR A 153 6.55 15.08 -5.15
N PRO A 154 7.54 15.94 -4.91
CA PRO A 154 8.65 16.16 -5.85
C PRO A 154 9.49 14.89 -6.02
N ALA A 155 10.22 14.79 -7.14
CA ALA A 155 11.07 13.64 -7.46
C ALA A 155 12.27 13.50 -6.51
N ASP A 156 13.00 14.60 -6.29
CA ASP A 156 14.00 14.73 -5.22
C ASP A 156 13.34 15.53 -4.09
N ASN A 157 13.16 14.93 -2.92
CA ASN A 157 12.46 15.55 -1.80
C ASN A 157 13.14 15.25 -0.45
N PRO A 158 14.21 15.97 -0.10
CA PRO A 158 14.95 15.74 1.14
C PRO A 158 14.10 15.97 2.40
N ASP A 159 12.98 16.69 2.27
CA ASP A 159 12.06 17.02 3.37
C ASP A 159 10.96 15.96 3.57
N LEU A 160 10.84 14.96 2.70
CA LEU A 160 9.80 13.93 2.79
C LEU A 160 9.89 13.14 4.11
N GLY A 161 11.10 12.76 4.52
CA GLY A 161 11.35 12.03 5.76
C GLY A 161 10.84 12.78 6.98
N MET A 162 10.88 14.12 6.96
CA MET A 162 10.35 14.95 8.04
C MET A 162 8.82 14.92 8.08
N VAL A 163 8.15 14.93 6.91
CA VAL A 163 6.68 14.81 6.82
C VAL A 163 6.24 13.42 7.29
N LEU A 164 6.90 12.36 6.83
CA LEU A 164 6.62 10.98 7.25
C LEU A 164 6.81 10.81 8.75
N ASN A 165 7.92 11.29 9.30
CA ASN A 165 8.20 11.26 10.74
C ASN A 165 7.16 12.05 11.54
N ALA A 166 6.74 13.22 11.05
CA ALA A 166 5.69 14.02 11.67
C ALA A 166 4.34 13.29 11.67
N MET A 167 3.97 12.61 10.57
CA MET A 167 2.75 11.81 10.48
C MET A 167 2.77 10.63 11.45
N ALA A 168 3.91 9.95 11.57
CA ALA A 168 4.08 8.81 12.46
C ALA A 168 4.00 9.18 13.95
N ASN A 169 4.52 10.34 14.35
CA ASN A 169 4.77 10.62 15.77
C ASN A 169 3.94 11.76 16.38
N ARG A 170 3.36 12.65 15.58
CA ARG A 170 2.63 13.80 16.17
C ARG A 170 1.34 13.36 16.88
N PRO A 171 0.99 14.00 18.01
CA PRO A 171 -0.24 13.70 18.72
C PRO A 171 -1.48 13.78 17.82
N ILE A 172 -2.42 12.85 18.03
CA ILE A 172 -3.75 12.88 17.43
C ILE A 172 -4.62 13.74 18.35
N VAL A 173 -5.19 14.81 17.82
CA VAL A 173 -5.96 15.81 18.59
C VAL A 173 -7.46 15.73 18.35
N LYS A 174 -7.89 15.10 17.25
CA LYS A 174 -9.30 14.73 16.99
C LYS A 174 -9.37 13.41 16.23
N ALA A 175 -10.42 12.64 16.49
CA ALA A 175 -10.76 11.44 15.74
C ALA A 175 -12.25 11.42 15.40
N ASP A 176 -12.59 11.03 14.18
CA ASP A 176 -13.97 10.97 13.71
C ASP A 176 -14.14 9.82 12.70
N ILE A 177 -15.39 9.51 12.35
CA ILE A 177 -15.69 8.58 11.26
C ILE A 177 -15.24 9.19 9.92
N GLY A 178 -14.70 8.36 9.04
CA GLY A 178 -14.55 8.73 7.63
C GLY A 178 -15.92 8.71 6.96
N TYR A 179 -16.50 9.88 6.69
CA TYR A 179 -17.80 9.94 6.02
C TYR A 179 -17.69 9.41 4.58
N LYS A 180 -18.57 8.47 4.22
CA LYS A 180 -18.72 7.89 2.87
C LYS A 180 -17.58 6.94 2.45
N GLY A 181 -17.95 5.93 1.66
CA GLY A 181 -17.05 4.88 1.17
C GLY A 181 -17.58 3.48 1.51
N THR A 182 -16.96 2.47 0.91
CA THR A 182 -17.33 1.07 1.07
C THR A 182 -16.62 0.40 2.23
N GLN A 183 -15.40 0.84 2.56
CA GLN A 183 -14.49 0.19 3.50
C GLN A 183 -14.29 1.00 4.79
N LEU A 184 -13.87 0.31 5.85
CA LEU A 184 -13.62 0.89 7.17
C LEU A 184 -12.42 1.85 7.15
N LYS A 185 -12.64 3.09 7.58
CA LYS A 185 -11.61 4.11 7.80
C LYS A 185 -12.03 5.10 8.87
N ALA A 186 -11.06 5.66 9.57
CA ALA A 186 -11.25 6.79 10.47
C ALA A 186 -10.60 8.04 9.88
N ARG A 187 -11.07 9.20 10.31
CA ARG A 187 -10.49 10.50 10.00
C ARG A 187 -9.84 11.04 11.27
N LEU A 188 -8.54 11.31 11.22
CA LEU A 188 -7.78 11.81 12.38
C LEU A 188 -7.21 13.20 12.06
N GLU A 189 -7.18 14.08 13.05
CA GLU A 189 -6.46 15.35 12.98
C GLU A 189 -5.19 15.24 13.82
N LEU A 190 -4.04 15.45 13.19
CA LEU A 190 -2.75 15.54 13.89
C LEU A 190 -2.54 16.95 14.42
N SER A 191 -1.76 17.08 15.50
CA SER A 191 -1.32 18.39 16.00
C SER A 191 -0.72 19.24 14.87
N GLY A 192 -1.03 20.53 14.87
CA GLY A 192 -0.80 21.42 13.71
C GLY A 192 -1.95 21.46 12.70
N GLY A 193 -3.07 20.77 12.94
CA GLY A 193 -4.33 20.96 12.21
C GLY A 193 -4.49 20.17 10.90
N GLN A 194 -3.60 19.21 10.67
CA GLN A 194 -3.58 18.41 9.44
C GLN A 194 -4.46 17.17 9.58
N TRP A 195 -5.34 16.98 8.61
CA TRP A 195 -6.18 15.79 8.53
C TRP A 195 -5.45 14.66 7.81
N VAL A 196 -5.70 13.44 8.30
CA VAL A 196 -5.23 12.18 7.71
C VAL A 196 -6.36 11.16 7.68
N VAL A 197 -6.34 10.26 6.70
CA VAL A 197 -7.17 9.05 6.71
C VAL A 197 -6.40 7.95 7.43
N PHE A 198 -7.02 7.31 8.42
CA PHE A 198 -6.50 6.11 9.04
C PHE A 198 -7.23 4.88 8.52
N LYS A 199 -6.50 3.94 7.91
CA LYS A 199 -7.01 2.60 7.55
C LYS A 199 -6.40 1.58 8.51
N PRO A 200 -7.22 0.92 9.35
CA PRO A 200 -6.71 -0.03 10.35
C PRO A 200 -6.24 -1.33 9.70
N GLY A 201 -5.29 -2.01 10.32
CA GLY A 201 -4.91 -3.36 9.94
C GLY A 201 -6.07 -4.34 10.06
N ARG A 202 -6.25 -5.19 9.03
CA ARG A 202 -7.35 -6.17 8.94
C ARG A 202 -6.87 -7.62 8.81
N TYR A 203 -5.63 -7.81 8.37
CA TYR A 203 -5.05 -9.11 8.05
C TYR A 203 -3.60 -9.17 8.55
N THR A 204 -3.11 -10.38 8.80
CA THR A 204 -1.68 -10.63 8.98
C THR A 204 -0.95 -10.44 7.64
N ARG A 205 0.38 -10.28 7.68
CA ARG A 205 1.19 -10.05 6.47
C ARG A 205 1.12 -11.20 5.47
N ASP A 206 1.07 -12.43 5.95
CA ASP A 206 1.05 -13.64 5.12
C ASP A 206 -0.34 -14.05 4.66
N HIS A 207 -1.37 -13.26 4.98
CA HIS A 207 -2.74 -13.59 4.59
C HIS A 207 -2.93 -13.41 3.08
N VAL A 208 -3.32 -14.50 2.41
CA VAL A 208 -3.64 -14.51 0.99
C VAL A 208 -5.13 -14.28 0.78
N ILE A 209 -5.47 -13.36 -0.12
CA ILE A 209 -6.82 -13.06 -0.55
C ILE A 209 -7.18 -13.95 -1.74
N ASP A 210 -8.14 -14.84 -1.52
CA ASP A 210 -8.76 -15.67 -2.54
C ASP A 210 -10.11 -15.10 -2.99
N GLY A 211 -10.62 -15.60 -4.12
CA GLY A 211 -11.94 -15.26 -4.64
C GLY A 211 -11.88 -14.28 -5.81
N THR A 212 -12.77 -13.28 -5.82
CA THR A 212 -12.79 -12.28 -6.89
C THR A 212 -11.59 -11.34 -6.79
N PRO A 213 -11.13 -10.73 -7.92
CA PRO A 213 -9.97 -9.83 -7.90
C PRO A 213 -10.09 -8.61 -6.96
N TYR A 214 -11.30 -8.24 -6.56
CA TYR A 214 -11.60 -7.09 -5.69
C TYR A 214 -12.05 -7.51 -4.27
N ALA A 215 -11.88 -8.78 -3.91
CA ALA A 215 -12.32 -9.34 -2.64
C ALA A 215 -11.56 -8.80 -1.41
N GLY A 216 -12.10 -9.09 -0.24
CA GLY A 216 -11.50 -8.78 1.06
C GLY A 216 -11.60 -7.32 1.48
N TYR A 217 -11.03 -7.02 2.65
CA TYR A 217 -10.93 -5.66 3.19
C TYR A 217 -9.75 -4.90 2.58
N ASP A 218 -9.79 -3.58 2.72
CA ASP A 218 -8.63 -2.71 2.55
C ASP A 218 -7.46 -3.18 3.44
N ARG A 219 -6.26 -3.23 2.86
CA ARG A 219 -5.01 -3.58 3.52
C ARG A 219 -4.19 -2.31 3.72
N HIS A 220 -3.88 -1.97 4.96
CA HIS A 220 -3.13 -0.76 5.30
C HIS A 220 -1.71 -0.77 4.72
N THR A 221 -1.07 -1.95 4.69
CA THR A 221 0.24 -2.17 4.05
C THR A 221 0.20 -1.89 2.55
N GLY A 222 -0.93 -2.17 1.89
CA GLY A 222 -1.10 -1.90 0.46
C GLY A 222 -1.04 -0.41 0.13
N GLU A 223 -1.63 0.45 0.97
CA GLU A 223 -1.49 1.91 0.82
C GLU A 223 -0.04 2.38 0.98
N ILE A 224 0.65 1.85 1.99
CA ILE A 224 2.05 2.21 2.27
C ILE A 224 2.94 1.80 1.10
N ALA A 225 2.89 0.53 0.70
CA ALA A 225 3.71 0.00 -0.38
C ALA A 225 3.40 0.67 -1.73
N ALA A 226 2.13 0.95 -2.02
CA ALA A 226 1.74 1.65 -3.24
C ALA A 226 2.31 3.07 -3.31
N PHE A 227 2.30 3.83 -2.21
CA PHE A 227 2.92 5.16 -2.16
C PHE A 227 4.43 5.11 -2.45
N HIS A 228 5.15 4.16 -1.85
CA HIS A 228 6.59 4.03 -2.10
C HIS A 228 6.88 3.56 -3.53
N LEU A 229 6.09 2.63 -4.07
CA LEU A 229 6.24 2.17 -5.46
C LEU A 229 5.94 3.29 -6.47
N ASP A 230 4.94 4.14 -6.21
CA ASP A 230 4.62 5.31 -7.03
C ASP A 230 5.84 6.24 -7.16
N ARG A 231 6.59 6.44 -6.07
CA ARG A 231 7.85 7.21 -6.10
C ARG A 231 8.96 6.49 -6.85
N VAL A 232 9.15 5.19 -6.61
CA VAL A 232 10.19 4.39 -7.29
C VAL A 232 9.99 4.37 -8.80
N LEU A 233 8.74 4.35 -9.27
CA LEU A 233 8.39 4.38 -10.68
C LEU A 233 8.38 5.79 -11.29
N GLY A 234 8.63 6.83 -10.49
CA GLY A 234 8.66 8.22 -10.95
C GLY A 234 7.28 8.79 -11.32
N PHE A 235 6.20 8.19 -10.83
CA PHE A 235 4.84 8.67 -11.09
C PHE A 235 4.49 9.89 -10.24
N HIS A 236 4.80 9.84 -8.94
CA HIS A 236 4.53 10.91 -7.98
C HIS A 236 3.06 11.36 -7.91
N ARG A 237 2.12 10.42 -8.10
CA ARG A 237 0.67 10.68 -8.17
C ARG A 237 -0.08 10.19 -6.94
N ALA A 238 0.58 9.46 -6.04
CA ALA A 238 -0.01 8.94 -4.81
C ALA A 238 0.07 9.95 -3.65
N PRO A 239 -0.94 10.02 -2.77
CA PRO A 239 -0.83 10.76 -1.52
C PRO A 239 0.26 10.18 -0.62
N ILE A 240 0.83 11.01 0.26
CA ILE A 240 1.85 10.57 1.22
C ILE A 240 1.22 9.61 2.23
N VAL A 241 1.84 8.44 2.42
CA VAL A 241 1.37 7.41 3.37
C VAL A 241 2.49 6.96 4.30
N VAL A 242 2.17 6.80 5.60
CA VAL A 242 3.07 6.20 6.60
C VAL A 242 2.34 5.14 7.42
N GLY A 243 3.08 4.14 7.91
CA GLY A 243 2.58 3.23 8.94
C GLY A 243 2.59 3.88 10.33
N ARG A 244 1.60 3.58 11.17
CA ARG A 244 1.58 4.00 12.58
C ARG A 244 0.89 2.96 13.45
N ARG A 245 1.44 2.72 14.64
CA ARG A 245 0.76 2.01 15.72
C ARG A 245 0.13 3.02 16.66
N ILE A 246 -1.17 2.90 16.92
CA ILE A 246 -1.95 3.85 17.69
C ILE A 246 -2.62 3.12 18.84
N ASN A 247 -2.50 3.64 20.06
CA ASN A 247 -3.25 3.12 21.19
C ASN A 247 -4.71 3.61 21.14
N LEU A 248 -5.67 2.71 20.92
CA LEU A 248 -7.07 3.08 20.78
C LEU A 248 -7.65 3.69 22.06
N ARG A 249 -7.17 3.28 23.23
CA ARG A 249 -7.66 3.75 24.53
C ARG A 249 -7.11 5.12 24.89
N THR A 250 -5.83 5.38 24.65
CA THR A 250 -5.15 6.60 25.11
C THR A 250 -5.02 7.66 24.03
N GLU A 251 -4.95 7.29 22.74
CA GLU A 251 -4.77 8.25 21.63
C GLU A 251 -6.05 8.51 20.83
N ILE A 252 -7.00 7.56 20.77
CA ILE A 252 -8.23 7.72 19.94
C ILE A 252 -9.46 8.05 20.78
N LYS A 253 -9.88 7.16 21.69
CA LYS A 253 -11.11 7.35 22.47
C LYS A 253 -11.24 8.72 23.15
N PRO A 254 -10.18 9.32 23.75
CA PRO A 254 -10.29 10.61 24.43
C PRO A 254 -10.57 11.80 23.50
N VAL A 255 -10.22 11.68 22.22
CA VAL A 255 -10.35 12.75 21.21
C VAL A 255 -11.37 12.40 20.12
N ALA A 256 -12.10 11.29 20.30
CA ALA A 256 -13.07 10.78 19.33
C ALA A 256 -14.41 11.51 19.41
N SER A 257 -15.03 11.74 18.26
CA SER A 257 -16.42 12.17 18.17
C SER A 257 -17.37 11.12 18.75
N GLN A 258 -18.55 11.55 19.21
CA GLN A 258 -19.58 10.60 19.67
C GLN A 258 -19.97 9.59 18.57
N SER A 259 -19.98 10.03 17.31
CA SER A 259 -20.26 9.18 16.15
C SER A 259 -19.26 8.03 16.00
N LEU A 260 -17.98 8.26 16.31
CA LEU A 260 -16.95 7.23 16.30
C LEU A 260 -17.00 6.38 17.58
N LEU A 261 -17.16 7.01 18.76
CA LEU A 261 -17.28 6.33 20.06
C LEU A 261 -18.41 5.29 20.06
N ASN A 262 -19.55 5.61 19.46
CA ASN A 262 -20.70 4.70 19.34
C ASN A 262 -20.41 3.44 18.50
N THR A 263 -19.27 3.36 17.82
CA THR A 263 -18.86 2.19 17.01
C THR A 263 -17.81 1.33 17.70
N PHE A 264 -17.33 1.73 18.89
CA PHE A 264 -16.41 0.93 19.66
C PHE A 264 -17.14 -0.20 20.37
N LEU A 265 -16.48 -1.36 20.41
CA LEU A 265 -16.92 -2.54 21.14
C LEU A 265 -15.70 -3.31 21.64
N ASN A 266 -15.91 -4.21 22.60
CA ASN A 266 -14.86 -5.11 23.05
C ASN A 266 -15.15 -6.52 22.53
N ARG A 267 -14.13 -7.20 22.01
CA ARG A 267 -14.16 -8.65 21.72
C ARG A 267 -13.18 -9.36 22.64
N GLY A 268 -13.68 -10.02 23.67
CA GLY A 268 -12.84 -10.49 24.77
C GLY A 268 -12.09 -9.31 25.39
N ASN A 269 -10.76 -9.37 25.36
CA ASN A 269 -9.89 -8.32 25.92
C ASN A 269 -9.44 -7.27 24.87
N GLN A 270 -9.86 -7.37 23.62
CA GLN A 270 -9.44 -6.47 22.55
C GLN A 270 -10.43 -5.30 22.39
N THR A 271 -9.92 -4.07 22.41
CA THR A 271 -10.68 -2.89 21.95
C THR A 271 -10.80 -2.93 20.43
N CYS A 272 -12.02 -2.86 19.92
CA CYS A 272 -12.31 -2.86 18.50
C CYS A 272 -13.22 -1.69 18.11
N PHE A 273 -13.26 -1.34 16.82
CA PHE A 273 -14.29 -0.47 16.27
C PHE A 273 -14.67 -0.92 14.86
N TYR A 274 -15.93 -0.71 14.48
CA TYR A 274 -16.43 -1.05 13.14
C TYR A 274 -16.74 0.18 12.27
N GLY A 275 -16.68 1.41 12.83
CA GLY A 275 -16.88 2.65 12.09
C GLY A 275 -18.24 2.78 11.40
N LYS A 276 -18.31 3.63 10.36
CA LYS A 276 -19.51 3.81 9.52
C LYS A 276 -19.11 3.87 8.04
N CYS A 277 -19.49 2.86 7.27
CA CYS A 277 -19.27 2.73 5.83
C CYS A 277 -20.31 1.74 5.26
N TYR A 278 -20.37 1.56 3.93
CA TYR A 278 -21.38 0.70 3.29
C TYR A 278 -21.30 -0.77 3.77
N TYR A 279 -20.10 -1.32 3.99
CA TYR A 279 -19.91 -2.69 4.48
C TYR A 279 -19.60 -2.79 5.98
N CYS A 280 -19.62 -1.67 6.72
CA CYS A 280 -19.23 -1.65 8.13
C CYS A 280 -20.35 -2.20 9.02
N LYS A 281 -20.04 -3.23 9.81
CA LYS A 281 -21.00 -3.87 10.72
C LYS A 281 -20.33 -4.29 12.04
N PRO A 282 -21.05 -4.33 13.18
CA PRO A 282 -20.51 -4.79 14.46
C PRO A 282 -19.92 -6.21 14.44
N GLU A 283 -20.34 -7.04 13.47
CA GLU A 283 -19.87 -8.40 13.26
C GLU A 283 -18.46 -8.45 12.62
N GLU A 284 -18.04 -7.38 11.95
CA GLU A 284 -16.79 -7.30 11.19
C GLU A 284 -15.89 -6.10 11.59
N PRO A 285 -15.58 -5.89 12.88
CA PRO A 285 -14.78 -4.76 13.33
C PRO A 285 -13.30 -4.94 13.01
N ALA A 286 -12.53 -3.85 13.10
CA ALA A 286 -11.08 -3.92 13.27
C ALA A 286 -10.75 -3.90 14.77
N CYS A 287 -9.87 -4.79 15.22
CA CYS A 287 -9.49 -4.96 16.61
C CYS A 287 -8.01 -4.65 16.83
N ALA A 288 -7.70 -4.02 17.96
CA ALA A 288 -6.33 -3.83 18.40
C ALA A 288 -5.68 -5.17 18.81
N ASP A 289 -4.35 -5.21 18.77
CA ASP A 289 -3.54 -6.24 19.40
C ASP A 289 -3.47 -6.05 20.93
N GLU A 290 -2.45 -6.62 21.58
CA GLU A 290 -2.26 -6.49 23.02
C GLU A 290 -2.14 -5.01 23.44
N HIS A 291 -2.56 -4.71 24.67
CA HIS A 291 -2.46 -3.34 25.23
C HIS A 291 -3.21 -2.24 24.44
N ASP A 292 -4.26 -2.61 23.70
CA ASP A 292 -5.08 -1.70 22.88
C ASP A 292 -4.32 -1.02 21.72
N MET A 293 -3.20 -1.60 21.27
CA MET A 293 -2.41 -1.08 20.15
C MET A 293 -2.96 -1.54 18.81
N MET A 294 -3.18 -0.61 17.89
CA MET A 294 -3.64 -0.92 16.54
C MET A 294 -2.67 -0.39 15.50
N GLU A 295 -2.14 -1.27 14.67
CA GLU A 295 -1.41 -0.90 13.48
C GLU A 295 -2.36 -0.43 12.37
N GLY A 296 -1.97 0.58 11.61
CA GLY A 296 -2.63 0.97 10.38
C GLY A 296 -1.80 1.94 9.56
N SER A 297 -2.38 2.42 8.46
CA SER A 297 -1.77 3.43 7.61
C SER A 297 -2.42 4.79 7.82
N LEU A 298 -1.60 5.84 7.77
CA LEU A 298 -2.05 7.23 7.72
C LEU A 298 -1.76 7.80 6.33
N THR A 299 -2.81 8.20 5.64
CA THR A 299 -2.73 8.90 4.35
C THR A 299 -2.98 10.39 4.55
N LEU A 300 -2.03 11.23 4.15
CA LEU A 300 -2.13 12.69 4.27
C LEU A 300 -3.24 13.24 3.39
N TRP A 301 -4.14 14.07 3.95
CA TRP A 301 -5.11 14.78 3.12
C TRP A 301 -4.42 15.81 2.23
N LEU A 302 -4.86 15.87 0.97
CA LEU A 302 -4.46 16.93 0.05
C LEU A 302 -4.91 18.31 0.58
N PRO A 303 -4.23 19.40 0.17
CA PRO A 303 -4.59 20.74 0.58
C PRO A 303 -6.06 21.08 0.29
N ARG A 304 -6.72 21.80 1.20
CA ARG A 304 -8.17 22.04 1.15
C ARG A 304 -8.62 22.85 -0.08
N ASP A 305 -7.73 23.64 -0.64
CA ASP A 305 -7.92 24.44 -1.85
C ASP A 305 -7.86 23.59 -3.14
N LYS A 306 -7.29 22.38 -3.08
CA LYS A 306 -7.21 21.44 -4.21
C LYS A 306 -8.50 20.64 -4.33
N LYS A 307 -9.50 21.21 -5.01
CA LYS A 307 -10.74 20.49 -5.33
C LYS A 307 -10.48 19.33 -6.29
N LEU A 308 -11.12 18.19 -6.03
CA LEU A 308 -10.99 16.99 -6.83
C LEU A 308 -12.22 16.78 -7.70
N LYS A 309 -12.00 16.44 -8.97
CA LYS A 309 -13.02 15.96 -9.90
C LYS A 309 -12.96 14.45 -9.96
N LYS A 310 -14.10 13.81 -9.74
CA LYS A 310 -14.24 12.36 -9.74
C LYS A 310 -14.68 11.84 -11.11
N TRP A 311 -14.06 10.75 -11.54
CA TRP A 311 -14.31 10.10 -12.82
C TRP A 311 -14.65 8.63 -12.64
N HIS A 312 -15.53 8.11 -13.51
CA HIS A 312 -15.74 6.68 -13.63
C HIS A 312 -14.66 6.07 -14.53
N HIS A 313 -14.02 5.00 -14.09
CA HIS A 313 -12.97 4.35 -14.86
C HIS A 313 -13.56 3.65 -16.10
N LEU A 314 -12.96 3.83 -17.28
CA LEU A 314 -13.49 3.29 -18.53
C LEU A 314 -13.45 1.76 -18.54
N TRP A 315 -12.40 1.18 -17.97
CA TRP A 315 -12.27 -0.28 -17.74
C TRP A 315 -12.79 -0.71 -16.37
N SER A 316 -13.76 -0.01 -15.78
CA SER A 316 -14.36 -0.43 -14.51
C SER A 316 -15.07 -1.78 -14.67
N ARG A 317 -14.95 -2.63 -13.65
CA ARG A 317 -15.68 -3.90 -13.54
C ARG A 317 -17.15 -3.64 -13.20
N THR A 318 -17.99 -4.65 -13.37
CA THR A 318 -19.42 -4.58 -13.04
C THR A 318 -19.72 -4.84 -11.57
N TYR A 319 -18.80 -5.49 -10.86
CA TYR A 319 -18.97 -5.99 -9.48
C TYR A 319 -20.17 -6.93 -9.32
N ARG A 320 -20.50 -7.68 -10.38
CA ARG A 320 -21.62 -8.64 -10.41
C ARG A 320 -21.16 -9.94 -11.05
N ASP A 321 -21.31 -11.05 -10.34
CA ASP A 321 -20.79 -12.37 -10.74
C ASP A 321 -21.26 -12.81 -12.14
N ASN A 322 -22.51 -12.49 -12.51
CA ASN A 322 -23.12 -12.91 -13.77
C ASN A 322 -23.16 -11.82 -14.86
N LYS A 323 -22.39 -10.75 -14.71
CA LYS A 323 -22.38 -9.65 -15.69
C LYS A 323 -20.96 -9.24 -16.01
N LYS A 324 -20.50 -9.48 -17.23
CA LYS A 324 -19.23 -8.95 -17.72
C LYS A 324 -19.38 -7.49 -18.14
N ALA A 325 -18.33 -6.70 -17.96
CA ALA A 325 -18.22 -5.37 -18.54
C ALA A 325 -18.01 -5.46 -20.06
N GLN A 326 -18.27 -4.36 -20.78
CA GLN A 326 -18.11 -4.33 -22.24
C GLN A 326 -16.68 -4.66 -22.66
N TRP A 327 -15.70 -4.05 -21.99
CA TRP A 327 -14.27 -4.26 -22.27
C TRP A 327 -13.81 -5.71 -22.07
N GLU A 328 -14.54 -6.54 -21.31
CA GLU A 328 -14.17 -7.94 -21.06
C GLU A 328 -14.49 -8.88 -22.24
N HIS A 329 -15.33 -8.46 -23.18
CA HIS A 329 -15.73 -9.28 -24.34
C HIS A 329 -15.60 -8.59 -25.69
N ASP A 330 -15.53 -7.26 -25.70
CA ASP A 330 -15.29 -6.47 -26.90
C ASP A 330 -13.78 -6.27 -27.15
N ASN A 331 -13.23 -6.97 -28.13
CA ASN A 331 -11.83 -6.86 -28.52
C ASN A 331 -11.47 -5.49 -29.11
N ASN A 332 -12.44 -4.70 -29.57
CA ASN A 332 -12.25 -3.37 -30.15
C ASN A 332 -12.70 -2.25 -29.19
N TYR A 333 -12.91 -2.57 -27.91
CA TYR A 333 -13.39 -1.63 -26.90
C TYR A 333 -12.58 -0.33 -26.87
N CYS A 334 -11.24 -0.41 -26.89
CA CYS A 334 -10.42 0.80 -26.88
C CYS A 334 -10.61 1.67 -28.12
N GLN A 335 -10.86 1.09 -29.31
CA GLN A 335 -11.15 1.89 -30.50
C GLN A 335 -12.41 2.75 -30.29
N GLY A 336 -13.49 2.14 -29.78
CA GLY A 336 -14.71 2.88 -29.45
C GLY A 336 -14.51 3.93 -28.34
N VAL A 337 -13.58 3.68 -27.41
CA VAL A 337 -13.15 4.70 -26.43
C VAL A 337 -12.46 5.86 -27.16
N LEU A 338 -11.46 5.60 -28.00
CA LEU A 338 -10.71 6.65 -28.70
C LEU A 338 -11.59 7.45 -29.67
N GLU A 339 -12.62 6.85 -30.27
CA GLU A 339 -13.59 7.56 -31.11
C GLU A 339 -14.50 8.50 -30.30
N LYS A 340 -14.83 8.12 -29.06
CA LYS A 340 -15.72 8.88 -28.18
C LYS A 340 -15.01 10.01 -27.43
N TYR A 341 -13.70 9.88 -27.19
CA TYR A 341 -12.90 10.85 -26.46
C TYR A 341 -12.02 11.64 -27.44
N PRO A 342 -12.19 12.97 -27.55
CA PRO A 342 -11.44 13.75 -28.52
C PRO A 342 -9.94 13.76 -28.23
N LEU A 343 -9.13 14.04 -29.25
CA LEU A 343 -7.65 13.99 -29.19
C LEU A 343 -7.08 14.79 -28.02
N GLU A 344 -7.69 15.94 -27.67
CA GLU A 344 -7.20 16.77 -26.55
C GLU A 344 -7.33 16.07 -25.19
N LYS A 345 -8.21 15.06 -25.07
CA LYS A 345 -8.42 14.26 -23.86
C LYS A 345 -7.62 12.98 -23.84
N HIS A 346 -6.79 12.71 -24.86
CA HIS A 346 -5.93 11.52 -24.88
C HIS A 346 -4.93 11.48 -23.73
N ARG A 347 -4.60 12.63 -23.11
CA ARG A 347 -3.82 12.65 -21.86
C ARG A 347 -4.44 11.78 -20.78
N HIS A 348 -5.76 11.82 -20.61
CA HIS A 348 -6.46 10.99 -19.64
C HIS A 348 -6.36 9.50 -19.98
N ILE A 349 -6.35 9.16 -21.28
CA ILE A 349 -6.16 7.78 -21.71
C ILE A 349 -4.73 7.33 -21.39
N MET A 350 -3.71 8.16 -21.68
CA MET A 350 -2.33 7.84 -21.33
C MET A 350 -2.14 7.65 -19.83
N ASP A 351 -2.75 8.52 -19.01
CA ASP A 351 -2.72 8.37 -17.55
C ASP A 351 -3.40 7.06 -17.09
N ILE A 352 -4.49 6.63 -17.76
CA ILE A 352 -5.11 5.33 -17.52
C ILE A 352 -4.18 4.17 -17.90
N LEU A 353 -3.42 4.29 -18.99
CA LEU A 353 -2.44 3.27 -19.40
C LEU A 353 -1.31 3.12 -18.36
N ASP A 354 -0.75 4.24 -17.91
CA ASP A 354 0.26 4.27 -16.83
C ASP A 354 -0.31 3.64 -15.54
N THR A 355 -1.53 4.03 -15.19
CA THR A 355 -2.22 3.54 -14.01
C THR A 355 -2.51 2.04 -14.10
N ALA A 356 -2.84 1.52 -15.29
CA ALA A 356 -3.02 0.09 -15.50
C ALA A 356 -1.72 -0.71 -15.29
N ALA A 357 -0.57 -0.15 -15.72
CA ALA A 357 0.72 -0.75 -15.42
C ALA A 357 1.00 -0.75 -13.91
N PHE A 358 0.79 0.37 -13.24
CA PHE A 358 0.94 0.49 -11.79
C PHE A 358 0.04 -0.49 -11.02
N ASP A 359 -1.26 -0.48 -11.32
CA ASP A 359 -2.24 -1.34 -10.67
C ASP A 359 -1.94 -2.82 -10.90
N TYR A 360 -1.41 -3.19 -12.07
CA TYR A 360 -1.02 -4.57 -12.35
C TYR A 360 0.16 -5.01 -11.47
N LEU A 361 1.18 -4.16 -11.31
CA LEU A 361 2.33 -4.46 -10.44
C LEU A 361 1.94 -4.70 -8.99
N ILE A 362 0.93 -3.97 -8.50
CA ILE A 362 0.44 -4.10 -7.13
C ILE A 362 -0.76 -5.04 -7.01
N GLY A 363 -1.26 -5.62 -8.11
CA GLY A 363 -2.45 -6.46 -8.13
C GLY A 363 -3.74 -5.74 -7.67
N ASN A 364 -3.87 -4.44 -7.90
CA ASN A 364 -5.08 -3.67 -7.56
C ASN A 364 -6.12 -3.76 -8.69
N ALA A 365 -7.07 -4.68 -8.56
CA ALA A 365 -8.14 -4.85 -9.54
C ALA A 365 -9.43 -4.07 -9.24
N ASP A 366 -9.42 -3.17 -8.24
CA ASP A 366 -10.59 -2.45 -7.73
C ASP A 366 -10.62 -0.95 -8.13
N ARG A 367 -9.79 -0.50 -9.09
CA ARG A 367 -9.81 0.87 -9.60
C ARG A 367 -11.03 1.14 -10.50
N HIS A 368 -12.20 1.27 -9.89
CA HIS A 368 -13.46 1.59 -10.59
C HIS A 368 -13.67 3.09 -10.82
N GLN A 369 -12.98 3.93 -10.05
CA GLN A 369 -13.05 5.38 -10.09
C GLN A 369 -11.65 5.94 -9.93
N TYR A 370 -11.45 7.16 -10.42
CA TYR A 370 -10.23 7.92 -10.19
C TYR A 370 -10.57 9.40 -10.02
N GLU A 371 -9.60 10.16 -9.52
CA GLU A 371 -9.76 11.59 -9.25
C GLU A 371 -8.66 12.37 -9.98
N THR A 372 -8.99 13.60 -10.36
CA THR A 372 -8.06 14.59 -10.94
C THR A 372 -8.26 15.93 -10.23
N PHE A 373 -7.30 16.85 -10.32
CA PHE A 373 -7.52 18.21 -9.85
C PHE A 373 -8.53 18.94 -10.75
N GLU A 374 -9.57 19.53 -10.15
CA GLU A 374 -10.66 20.18 -10.89
C GLU A 374 -10.20 21.44 -11.62
N ALA A 375 -9.34 22.23 -10.96
CA ALA A 375 -8.88 23.53 -11.46
C ALA A 375 -8.11 23.46 -12.78
N ASP A 376 -7.43 22.35 -13.04
CA ASP A 376 -6.55 22.18 -14.20
C ASP A 376 -7.23 21.44 -15.37
N GLY A 377 -8.51 21.12 -15.24
CA GLY A 377 -9.32 20.51 -16.30
C GLY A 377 -8.68 19.25 -16.89
N ASP A 378 -8.53 19.24 -18.21
CA ASP A 378 -7.99 18.09 -18.96
C ASP A 378 -6.44 17.97 -18.86
N GLN A 379 -5.78 18.92 -18.20
CA GLN A 379 -4.32 18.91 -17.95
C GLN A 379 -3.97 18.36 -16.56
N ALA A 380 -4.95 18.08 -15.71
CA ALA A 380 -4.73 17.44 -14.42
C ALA A 380 -4.31 15.97 -14.61
N MET A 381 -3.33 15.52 -13.83
CA MET A 381 -2.99 14.09 -13.78
C MET A 381 -4.08 13.28 -13.08
N LEU A 382 -4.18 12.00 -13.44
CA LEU A 382 -4.88 10.98 -12.65
C LEU A 382 -4.16 10.74 -11.32
N LEU A 383 -4.88 10.85 -10.19
CA LEU A 383 -4.35 10.59 -8.86
C LEU A 383 -4.43 9.10 -8.48
N LEU A 384 -3.33 8.55 -7.96
CA LEU A 384 -3.25 7.15 -7.50
C LEU A 384 -3.73 7.03 -6.05
N MET A 385 -5.00 7.39 -5.83
CA MET A 385 -5.66 7.30 -4.52
C MET A 385 -6.33 5.94 -4.29
N ASP A 386 -6.53 5.61 -3.01
CA ASP A 386 -7.21 4.40 -2.50
C ASP A 386 -6.61 3.09 -3.06
N SER A 387 -5.32 2.85 -2.79
CA SER A 387 -4.60 1.67 -3.29
C SER A 387 -4.63 0.48 -2.33
N ALA A 388 -5.42 0.52 -1.24
CA ALA A 388 -5.50 -0.52 -0.22
C ALA A 388 -5.98 -1.91 -0.70
N LYS A 389 -6.54 -2.00 -1.91
CA LYS A 389 -6.97 -3.25 -2.54
C LYS A 389 -5.87 -3.94 -3.35
N SER A 390 -4.62 -3.58 -3.08
CA SER A 390 -3.38 -4.14 -3.66
C SER A 390 -2.75 -5.24 -2.79
N PHE A 391 -1.75 -5.94 -3.32
CA PHE A 391 -0.93 -6.96 -2.64
C PHE A 391 -1.76 -8.02 -1.90
N GLY A 392 -2.87 -8.44 -2.52
CA GLY A 392 -3.78 -9.43 -1.93
C GLY A 392 -3.31 -10.87 -2.11
N ASN A 393 -2.67 -11.19 -3.25
CA ASN A 393 -2.27 -12.55 -3.58
C ASN A 393 -0.90 -12.56 -4.28
N PRO A 394 0.17 -13.05 -3.64
CA PRO A 394 1.52 -13.07 -4.23
C PRO A 394 1.70 -14.19 -5.26
N HIS A 395 0.70 -15.05 -5.48
CA HIS A 395 0.77 -16.19 -6.38
C HIS A 395 -0.07 -16.02 -7.65
N HIS A 396 -0.70 -14.86 -7.83
CA HIS A 396 -1.61 -14.59 -8.95
C HIS A 396 -1.38 -13.21 -9.57
N ASP A 397 -1.10 -13.21 -10.87
CA ASP A 397 -1.01 -11.98 -11.68
C ASP A 397 -2.35 -11.74 -12.41
N GLU A 398 -3.14 -10.77 -11.95
CA GLU A 398 -4.44 -10.47 -12.56
C GLU A 398 -4.30 -9.72 -13.89
N ARG A 399 -4.10 -10.47 -14.98
CA ARG A 399 -3.88 -9.94 -16.34
C ARG A 399 -4.97 -9.01 -16.83
N SER A 400 -6.22 -9.14 -16.35
CA SER A 400 -7.30 -8.25 -16.80
C SER A 400 -7.10 -6.79 -16.38
N ILE A 401 -6.22 -6.50 -15.40
CA ILE A 401 -5.83 -5.12 -15.05
C ILE A 401 -5.13 -4.44 -16.25
N LEU A 402 -4.35 -5.19 -17.04
CA LEU A 402 -3.65 -4.66 -18.22
C LEU A 402 -4.56 -4.46 -19.45
N ALA A 403 -5.88 -4.62 -19.32
CA ALA A 403 -6.83 -4.44 -20.42
C ALA A 403 -6.69 -3.12 -21.18
N PRO A 404 -6.52 -1.95 -20.51
CA PRO A 404 -6.25 -0.71 -21.23
C PRO A 404 -5.03 -0.81 -22.15
N LEU A 405 -3.92 -1.36 -21.66
CA LEU A 405 -2.67 -1.46 -22.42
C LEU A 405 -2.79 -2.40 -23.62
N TYR A 406 -3.26 -3.64 -23.42
CA TYR A 406 -3.30 -4.60 -24.54
C TYR A 406 -4.44 -4.33 -25.52
N GLN A 407 -5.45 -3.54 -25.15
CA GLN A 407 -6.52 -3.11 -26.07
C GLN A 407 -6.14 -1.86 -26.86
N CYS A 408 -5.48 -0.88 -26.23
CA CYS A 408 -5.14 0.39 -26.87
C CYS A 408 -3.81 0.35 -27.63
N CYS A 409 -2.84 -0.45 -27.19
CA CYS A 409 -1.51 -0.52 -27.79
C CYS A 409 -1.33 -1.72 -28.73
N LYS A 410 -2.39 -2.08 -29.49
CA LYS A 410 -2.29 -3.13 -30.50
C LYS A 410 -1.40 -2.64 -31.64
N LYS A 411 -0.43 -3.47 -32.05
CA LYS A 411 0.22 -3.27 -33.35
C LYS A 411 -0.81 -3.56 -34.43
N ASN A 412 -1.11 -2.55 -35.24
CA ASN A 412 -1.78 -2.77 -36.52
C ASN A 412 -0.84 -3.50 -37.48
#